data_AF-W1Y353-F1
#
_entry.id   AF-W1Y353-F1
#
_cell.length_a   1.000
_cell.length_b   1.000
_cell.length_c   1.000
_cell.angle_alpha   90.00
_cell.angle_beta   90.00
_cell.angle_gamma   90.00
#
_symmetry.space_group_name_H-M   'P 1'
#
loop_
_entity.id
_entity.type
_entity.pdbx_description
1 polymer ?
#
loop_
_entity_poly.entity_id
_entity_poly.type
_entity_poly.pdbx_seq_one_letter_code
_entity_poly.pdbx_strand_id
1 'polypeptide(L)' 'MKKAHVYAIPAIGAALIAVLAQITLPIGPVPFTLQNFAIGLIATVFRPREAVLSVGLYLLLGAIGLPVFAGG' A
#
# COMPACT_ATOMS: atom_id res chain seq x y z
N MET A 1 -25.11 5.74 3.79
CA MET A 1 -23.90 5.08 4.35
C MET A 1 -23.02 4.33 3.34
N LYS A 2 -23.47 4.05 2.09
CA LYS A 2 -22.66 3.31 1.09
C LYS A 2 -21.43 4.05 0.54
N LYS A 3 -21.44 5.40 0.48
CA LYS A 3 -20.33 6.17 -0.11
C LYS A 3 -19.06 6.20 0.76
N ALA A 4 -19.18 6.21 2.08
CA ALA A 4 -18.02 6.28 2.97
C ALA A 4 -17.13 5.01 2.88
N HIS A 5 -17.74 3.84 2.69
CA HIS A 5 -17.03 2.57 2.54
C HIS A 5 -16.15 2.53 1.29
N VAL A 6 -16.59 3.20 0.21
CA VAL A 6 -15.85 3.25 -1.07
C VAL A 6 -14.50 3.96 -0.93
N TYR A 7 -14.36 4.88 0.03
CA TYR A 7 -13.10 5.58 0.30
C TYR A 7 -12.32 4.99 1.49
N ALA A 8 -13.03 4.46 2.49
CA ALA A 8 -12.41 3.84 3.65
C ALA A 8 -11.58 2.60 3.28
N ILE A 9 -12.09 1.74 2.39
CA ILE A 9 -11.38 0.52 1.99
C ILE A 9 -10.05 0.85 1.29
N PRO A 10 -10.00 1.73 0.27
CA PRO A 10 -8.74 2.16 -0.32
C PRO A 10 -7.77 2.82 0.66
N ALA A 11 -8.26 3.62 1.61
CA ALA A 11 -7.43 4.25 2.62
C ALA A 11 -6.78 3.22 3.55
N ILE A 12 -7.54 2.20 3.99
CA ILE A 12 -7.02 1.09 4.79
C ILE A 12 -5.99 0.28 3.99
N GLY A 13 -6.27 0.01 2.70
CA GLY A 13 -5.33 -0.67 1.82
C GLY A 13 -4.01 0.09 1.68
N ALA A 14 -4.07 1.40 1.42
CA ALA A 14 -2.88 2.24 1.34
C ALA A 14 -2.08 2.28 2.65
N ALA A 15 -2.77 2.39 3.79
CA ALA A 15 -2.14 2.37 5.10
C ALA A 15 -1.46 1.01 5.37
N LEU A 16 -2.10 -0.09 4.99
CA LEU A 16 -1.53 -1.43 5.12
C LEU A 16 -0.26 -1.58 4.26
N ILE A 17 -0.28 -1.10 3.02
CA ILE A 17 0.91 -1.09 2.15
C ILE A 17 2.03 -0.28 2.81
N ALA A 18 1.73 0.93 3.29
CA ALA A 18 2.72 1.81 3.92
C ALA A 18 3.38 1.17 5.15
N VAL A 19 2.59 0.56 6.04
CA VAL A 19 3.12 -0.12 7.24
C VAL A 19 3.99 -1.33 6.86
N LEU A 20 3.53 -2.17 5.93
CA LEU A 20 4.28 -3.34 5.51
C LEU A 20 5.50 -2.98 4.66
N ALA A 21 5.49 -1.86 3.93
CA ALA A 21 6.63 -1.38 3.16
C ALA A 21 7.84 -1.03 4.06
N GLN A 22 7.60 -0.62 5.31
CA GLN A 22 8.68 -0.33 6.26
C GLN A 22 9.43 -1.60 6.69
N ILE A 23 8.79 -2.77 6.62
CA ILE A 23 9.44 -4.05 6.96
C ILE A 23 10.34 -4.45 5.79
N THR A 24 11.62 -4.11 5.95
CA THR A 24 12.66 -4.28 4.94
C THR A 24 13.73 -5.23 5.44
N LEU A 25 14.02 -6.26 4.64
CA LEU A 25 15.11 -7.20 4.83
C LEU A 25 16.24 -6.84 3.86
N PRO A 26 17.46 -6.50 4.33
CA PRO A 26 18.58 -6.14 3.47
C PRO A 26 19.21 -7.39 2.83
N ILE A 27 18.46 -8.06 1.96
CA ILE A 27 18.89 -9.26 1.25
C ILE A 27 19.22 -8.88 -0.19
N GLY A 28 20.51 -8.88 -0.51
CA GLY A 28 21.00 -8.53 -1.85
C GLY A 28 21.11 -7.01 -2.09
N PRO A 29 21.43 -6.60 -3.32
CA PRO A 29 21.67 -5.19 -3.67
C PRO A 29 20.41 -4.32 -3.63
N VAL A 30 19.22 -4.93 -3.72
CA VAL A 30 17.92 -4.25 -3.57
C VAL A 30 17.25 -4.80 -2.32
N PRO A 31 16.93 -3.96 -1.32
CA PRO A 31 16.28 -4.43 -0.10
C PRO A 31 14.94 -5.10 -0.41
N PHE A 32 14.71 -6.27 0.18
CA PHE A 32 13.46 -7.00 0.03
C PHE A 32 12.44 -6.48 1.05
N THR A 33 11.25 -6.08 0.61
CA THR A 33 10.25 -5.43 1.47
C THR A 33 8.96 -6.24 1.50
N LEU A 34 8.18 -6.13 2.60
CA LEU A 34 6.83 -6.71 2.64
C LEU A 34 5.79 -5.87 1.85
N GLN A 35 6.22 -4.82 1.14
CA GLN A 35 5.35 -4.04 0.26
C GLN A 35 4.74 -4.92 -0.84
N ASN A 36 5.54 -5.76 -1.49
CA ASN A 36 5.06 -6.63 -2.57
C ASN A 36 4.03 -7.65 -2.07
N PHE A 37 4.22 -8.16 -0.85
CA PHE A 37 3.23 -9.01 -0.18
C PHE A 37 1.93 -8.25 0.09
N ALA A 38 2.01 -7.01 0.60
CA ALA A 38 0.83 -6.17 0.84
C ALA A 38 0.03 -5.92 -0.44
N ILE A 39 0.71 -5.61 -1.54
CA ILE A 39 0.07 -5.40 -2.85
C ILE A 39 -0.62 -6.68 -3.33
N GLY A 40 0.03 -7.84 -3.22
CA GLY A 40 -0.58 -9.13 -3.58
C GLY A 40 -1.80 -9.48 -2.71
N LEU A 41 -1.72 -9.21 -1.41
CA LEU A 41 -2.84 -9.42 -0.48
C LEU A 41 -4.03 -8.51 -0.83
N ILE A 42 -3.78 -7.24 -1.11
CA ILE A 42 -4.85 -6.30 -1.50
C ILE A 42 -5.45 -6.70 -2.84
N ALA A 43 -4.64 -7.10 -3.82
CA ALA A 43 -5.12 -7.52 -5.13
C ALA A 43 -6.01 -8.78 -5.06
N THR A 44 -5.80 -9.65 -4.06
CA THR A 44 -6.57 -10.89 -3.87
C THR A 44 -7.80 -10.71 -2.99
N VAL A 45 -7.73 -9.87 -1.96
CA VAL A 45 -8.82 -9.68 -0.98
C VAL A 45 -9.81 -8.59 -1.41
N PHE A 46 -9.35 -7.52 -2.08
CA PHE A 46 -10.17 -6.35 -2.37
C PHE A 46 -10.82 -6.49 -3.74
N ARG A 47 -11.88 -5.71 -4.00
CA ARG A 47 -12.41 -5.61 -5.36
C ARG A 47 -11.37 -4.94 -6.26
N PRO A 48 -11.26 -5.29 -7.56
CA PRO A 48 -10.24 -4.73 -8.45
C PRO A 48 -10.16 -3.20 -8.45
N ARG A 49 -11.31 -2.51 -8.40
CA ARG A 49 -11.36 -1.03 -8.32
C ARG A 49 -10.79 -0.50 -7.01
N GLU A 50 -11.07 -1.15 -5.88
CA GLU A 50 -10.59 -0.75 -4.55
C GLU A 50 -9.09 -1.03 -4.40
N ALA A 51 -8.61 -2.14 -4.96
CA ALA A 51 -7.19 -2.47 -5.00
C ALA A 51 -6.37 -1.42 -5.77
N VAL A 52 -6.83 -1.05 -6.98
CA VAL A 52 -6.19 0.00 -7.79
C VAL A 52 -6.20 1.34 -7.05
N LEU A 53 -7.32 1.70 -6.41
CA LEU A 53 -7.40 2.93 -5.61
C LEU A 53 -6.46 2.90 -4.40
N SER A 54 -6.31 1.74 -3.73
CA SER A 54 -5.39 1.58 -2.59
C SER A 54 -3.94 1.82 -2.99
N VAL A 55 -3.51 1.19 -4.09
CA VAL A 55 -2.15 1.34 -4.62
C VAL A 55 -1.94 2.76 -5.14
N GLY A 56 -2.93 3.33 -5.85
CA GLY A 56 -2.87 4.70 -6.34
C GLY A 56 -2.73 5.71 -5.19
N LEU A 57 -3.49 5.53 -4.10
CA LEU A 57 -3.39 6.39 -2.93
C LEU A 57 -2.02 6.25 -2.24
N TYR A 58 -1.50 5.04 -2.09
CA TYR A 58 -0.15 4.79 -1.58
C TYR A 58 0.93 5.53 -2.40
N LEU A 59 0.86 5.43 -3.73
CA LEU A 59 1.78 6.13 -4.63
C LEU A 59 1.65 7.65 -4.53
N LEU A 60 0.42 8.18 -4.43
CA LEU A 60 0.18 9.61 -4.26
C LEU A 60 0.78 10.12 -2.94
N LEU A 61 0.61 9.38 -1.84
CA LEU A 61 1.19 9.73 -0.53
C LEU A 61 2.72 9.81 -0.60
N GLY A 62 3.37 8.84 -1.24
CA GLY A 62 4.82 8.89 -1.43
C GLY A 62 5.25 10.00 -2.40
N ALA A 63 4.48 10.25 -3.45
CA ALA A 63 4.77 11.31 -4.43
C ALA A 63 4.68 12.73 -3.83
N ILE A 64 3.80 12.96 -2.86
CA ILE A 64 3.74 14.24 -2.13
C ILE A 64 4.80 14.36 -1.02
N GLY A 65 5.68 13.36 -0.87
CA GLY A 65 6.82 13.39 0.04
C GLY A 65 6.57 12.83 1.43
N LEU A 66 5.48 12.09 1.66
CA LEU A 66 5.36 11.36 2.92
C LEU A 66 6.31 10.14 2.92
N PRO A 67 6.92 9.81 4.06
CA PRO A 67 7.83 8.67 4.19
C PRO A 67 7.06 7.35 4.29
N VAL A 68 6.29 7.01 3.24
CA VAL A 68 5.49 5.78 3.16
C VAL A 68 6.21 4.68 2.40
N PHE A 69 7.20 5.03 1.59
CA PHE A 69 8.00 4.07 0.83
C PHE A 69 8.99 3.36 1.75
N ALA A 70 9.47 2.21 1.28
CA ALA A 70 10.40 1.40 2.05
C ALA A 70 11.69 2.19 2.35
N GLY A 71 12.07 2.20 3.63
CA GLY A 71 13.27 2.92 4.10
C GLY A 71 13.01 4.35 4.57
N GLY A 72 11.77 4.86 4.45
CA GLY A 72 11.40 6.22 4.83
C GLY A 72 11.54 7.19 3.68
#